data_AF-A0A953W118-F1
#
_entry.id   AF-A0A953W118-F1
#
_cell.length_a   1.000
_cell.length_b   1.000
_cell.length_c   1.000
_cell.angle_alpha   90.00
_cell.angle_beta   90.00
_cell.angle_gamma   90.00
#
_symmetry.space_group_name_H-M   'P 1'
#
loop_
_entity.id
_entity.type
_entity.pdbx_description
1 polymer ?
#
loop_
_entity_poly.entity_id
_entity_poly.type
_entity_poly.pdbx_seq_one_letter_code
_entity_poly.pdbx_strand_id
1 'polypeptide(L)'
;MIAVSASDAQIRTSELVKIQSMINHLPVFSDYEDARLQTVSQLVFDLFEEEDGLDALFGLIREALPERMFETAYALACDVA
;
A
#
# COMPACT_ATOMS: atom_id res chain seq x y z
N MET A 1 0.19 -1.66 -2.88
CA MET A 1 -0.82 -2.62 -2.37
C MET A 1 -2.13 -1.89 -2.08
N ILE A 2 -2.27 -1.20 -0.94
CA ILE A 2 -3.55 -0.55 -0.56
C ILE A 2 -4.10 0.39 -1.63
N ALA A 3 -3.29 1.32 -2.16
CA ALA A 3 -3.72 2.25 -3.20
C ALA A 3 -4.24 1.56 -4.47
N VAL A 4 -3.71 0.38 -4.81
CA VAL A 4 -4.19 -0.40 -5.96
C VAL A 4 -5.54 -1.05 -5.63
N SER A 5 -5.67 -1.65 -4.45
CA SER A 5 -6.94 -2.24 -3.99
C SER A 5 -8.04 -1.22 -3.78
N ALA A 6 -7.70 0.03 -3.47
CA ALA A 6 -8.66 1.12 -3.29
C ALA A 6 -9.00 1.85 -4.60
N SER A 7 -8.35 1.51 -5.72
CA SER A 7 -8.46 2.27 -6.97
C SER A 7 -9.84 2.20 -7.63
N ASP A 8 -10.62 1.16 -7.34
CA ASP A 8 -12.02 1.02 -7.74
C ASP A 8 -13.01 1.58 -6.70
N ALA A 9 -12.51 2.40 -5.77
CA ALA A 9 -13.21 2.96 -4.61
C ALA A 9 -13.73 1.94 -3.60
N GLN A 10 -13.36 0.66 -3.69
CA GLN A 10 -13.77 -0.36 -2.72
C GLN A 10 -12.70 -1.43 -2.51
N ILE A 11 -12.04 -1.40 -1.35
CA ILE A 11 -11.17 -2.51 -0.96
C ILE A 11 -12.02 -3.72 -0.54
N ARG A 12 -11.81 -4.86 -1.19
CA ARG A 12 -12.46 -6.14 -0.85
C ARG A 12 -11.78 -6.78 0.35
N THR A 13 -12.56 -7.49 1.17
CA THR A 13 -12.01 -8.26 2.30
C THR A 13 -10.93 -9.25 1.87
N SER A 14 -11.07 -9.87 0.69
CA SER A 14 -10.07 -10.79 0.12
C SER A 14 -8.73 -10.11 -0.18
N GLU A 15 -8.75 -8.84 -0.60
CA GLU A 15 -7.54 -8.07 -0.89
C GLU A 15 -6.85 -7.66 0.41
N LEU A 16 -7.60 -7.22 1.42
CA LEU A 16 -7.04 -6.95 2.75
C LEU A 16 -6.38 -8.18 3.37
N VAL A 17 -7.02 -9.35 3.26
CA VAL A 17 -6.45 -10.60 3.77
C VAL A 17 -5.17 -10.97 3.03
N LYS A 18 -5.11 -10.79 1.70
CA LYS A 18 -3.89 -10.99 0.92
C LYS A 18 -2.76 -10.05 1.37
N ILE A 19 -3.06 -8.75 1.52
CA ILE A 19 -2.09 -7.76 1.97
C ILE A 19 -1.52 -8.13 3.34
N GLN A 20 -2.40 -8.45 4.29
CA GLN A 20 -2.00 -8.83 5.64
C GLN A 20 -1.16 -10.11 5.65
N SER A 21 -1.53 -11.11 4.84
CA SER A 21 -0.73 -12.33 4.67
C SER A 21 0.68 -12.03 4.15
N MET A 22 0.81 -11.17 3.14
CA MET A 22 2.12 -10.78 2.61
C MET A 22 2.98 -10.03 3.63
N ILE A 23 2.39 -9.10 4.38
CA ILE A 23 3.09 -8.39 5.48
C ILE A 23 3.57 -9.37 6.54
N ASN A 24 2.74 -10.33 6.94
CA ASN A 24 3.06 -11.29 8.00
C ASN A 24 4.13 -12.31 7.62
N HIS A 25 4.33 -12.58 6.32
CA HIS A 25 5.15 -13.70 5.86
C HIS A 25 6.40 -13.31 5.07
N LEU A 26 6.45 -12.10 4.50
CA LEU A 26 7.60 -11.69 3.71
C LEU A 26 8.68 -11.03 4.59
N PRO A 27 9.95 -11.47 4.51
CA PRO A 27 11.04 -10.94 5.35
C PRO A 27 11.26 -9.43 5.24
N VAL A 28 10.88 -8.80 4.11
CA VAL A 28 11.00 -7.35 3.91
C VAL A 28 10.14 -6.54 4.89
N PHE A 29 9.14 -7.17 5.52
CA PHE A 29 8.26 -6.56 6.51
C PHE A 29 8.56 -7.04 7.94
N SER A 30 9.73 -7.62 8.22
CA SER A 30 10.05 -8.15 9.57
C SER A 30 9.92 -7.14 10.70
N ASP A 31 10.16 -5.86 10.40
CA ASP A 31 10.08 -4.74 11.34
C ASP A 31 8.80 -3.92 11.18
N TYR A 32 7.83 -4.44 10.41
CA TYR A 32 6.56 -3.76 10.17
C TYR A 32 5.59 -4.02 11.33
N GLU A 33 4.98 -2.96 11.84
CA GLU A 33 3.95 -3.07 12.88
C GLU A 33 2.57 -3.21 12.24
N ASP A 34 1.87 -4.32 12.49
CA ASP A 34 0.53 -4.60 11.94
C ASP A 34 -0.48 -3.48 12.17
N ALA A 35 -0.41 -2.81 13.32
CA ALA A 35 -1.28 -1.69 13.65
C ALA A 35 -1.16 -0.52 12.63
N ARG A 36 0.00 -0.37 11.98
CA ARG A 36 0.21 0.65 10.95
C ARG A 36 -0.59 0.39 9.68
N LEU A 37 -1.04 -0.85 9.42
CA LEU A 37 -1.83 -1.15 8.23
C LEU A 37 -3.13 -0.34 8.20
N GLN A 38 -3.79 -0.17 9.36
CA GLN A 38 -5.01 0.63 9.45
C GLN A 38 -4.74 2.12 9.20
N THR A 39 -3.66 2.66 9.78
CA THR A 39 -3.24 4.05 9.56
C THR A 39 -2.88 4.33 8.10
N VAL A 40 -2.12 3.44 7.47
CA VAL A 40 -1.76 3.56 6.04
C VAL A 40 -3.00 3.45 5.16
N SER A 41 -3.96 2.59 5.52
CA SER A 41 -5.21 2.48 4.78
C SER A 41 -6.02 3.76 4.82
N GLN A 42 -6.19 4.34 6.01
CA GLN A 42 -6.88 5.62 6.16
C GLN A 42 -6.18 6.74 5.39
N LEU A 43 -4.84 6.85 5.51
CA LEU A 43 -4.06 7.85 4.79
C LEU A 43 -4.28 7.77 3.27
N VAL A 44 -4.32 6.55 2.70
CA VAL A 44 -4.55 6.39 1.26
C VAL A 44 -5.97 6.83 0.87
N PHE A 45 -6.97 6.51 1.67
CA PHE A 45 -8.34 6.97 1.42
C PHE A 45 -8.44 8.50 1.52
N ASP A 46 -7.87 9.10 2.55
CA ASP A 46 -7.84 10.57 2.72
C ASP A 46 -7.18 11.22 1.50
N LEU A 47 -6.05 10.68 1.02
CA LEU A 47 -5.37 11.14 -0.19
C LEU A 47 -6.20 10.93 -1.48
N PHE A 48 -7.14 9.99 -1.52
CA PHE A 48 -7.99 9.80 -2.70
C PHE A 48 -9.18 10.78 -2.73
N GLU A 49 -9.52 11.38 -1.59
CA GLU A 49 -10.58 12.39 -1.49
C GLU A 49 -10.09 13.82 -1.86
N GLU A 50 -8.78 14.06 -1.79
CA GLU A 50 -8.16 15.35 -2.11
C GLU A 50 -7.95 15.55 -3.63
N GLU A 51 -8.15 16.78 -4.12
CA GLU A 51 -8.04 17.14 -5.54
C GLU A 51 -6.67 16.79 -6.16
N ASP A 52 -5.58 17.05 -5.43
CA ASP A 52 -4.20 16.76 -5.83
C ASP A 52 -3.59 15.55 -5.08
N GLY A 53 -4.42 14.74 -4.40
CA GLY A 53 -3.91 13.77 -3.45
C GLY A 53 -3.15 12.58 -4.08
N LEU A 54 -3.35 12.31 -5.38
CA LEU A 54 -2.52 11.36 -6.13
C LEU A 54 -1.07 11.86 -6.28
N ASP A 55 -0.87 13.16 -6.52
CA ASP A 55 0.48 13.73 -6.62
C ASP A 55 1.19 13.65 -5.27
N ALA A 56 0.46 13.93 -4.18
CA ALA A 56 0.97 13.76 -2.82
C ALA A 56 1.32 12.28 -2.52
N LEU A 57 0.44 11.33 -2.87
CA LEU A 57 0.70 9.90 -2.73
C LEU A 57 1.97 9.47 -3.47
N PHE A 58 2.13 9.88 -4.73
CA PHE A 58 3.32 9.57 -5.51
C PHE A 58 4.58 10.24 -4.95
N GLY A 59 4.46 11.44 -4.41
CA GLY A 59 5.53 12.11 -3.67
C GLY A 59 6.03 11.28 -2.49
N LEU A 60 5.10 10.83 -1.64
CA LEU A 60 5.41 9.98 -0.47
C LEU A 60 6.08 8.65 -0.88
N ILE A 61 5.58 7.99 -1.93
CA ILE A 61 6.16 6.73 -2.40
C ILE A 61 7.59 6.96 -2.91
N ARG A 62 7.83 8.00 -3.72
CA ARG A 62 9.16 8.29 -4.27
C ARG A 62 10.16 8.67 -3.18
N GLU A 63 9.72 9.35 -2.13
CA GLU A 63 10.56 9.73 -1.00
C GLU A 63 10.91 8.52 -0.12
N ALA A 64 9.93 7.66 0.16
CA ALA A 64 10.08 6.56 1.11
C ALA A 64 10.65 5.27 0.51
N LEU A 65 10.50 5.04 -0.80
CA LEU A 65 10.87 3.78 -1.45
C LEU A 65 12.28 3.85 -2.07
N PRO A 66 13.26 3.07 -1.58
CA PRO A 66 14.58 3.02 -2.20
C PRO A 66 14.53 2.40 -3.61
N GLU A 67 15.37 2.88 -4.54
CA GLU A 67 15.39 2.39 -5.94
C GLU A 67 15.52 0.86 -6.07
N ARG A 68 16.34 0.23 -5.22
CA ARG A 68 16.51 -1.23 -5.20
C ARG A 68 15.23 -2.02 -4.90
N MET A 69 14.19 -1.36 -4.40
CA MET A 69 12.90 -1.96 -4.01
C MET A 69 11.78 -1.65 -5.01
N PHE A 70 12.04 -0.96 -6.12
CA PHE A 70 11.00 -0.62 -7.10
C PHE A 70 10.31 -1.86 -7.68
N GLU A 71 11.09 -2.83 -8.16
CA GLU A 71 10.56 -4.09 -8.70
C GLU A 71 9.79 -4.88 -7.64
N THR A 72 10.28 -4.89 -6.40
CA THR A 72 9.59 -5.56 -5.28
C THR A 72 8.26 -4.89 -4.97
N ALA A 73 8.22 -3.56 -4.84
CA ALA A 73 6.99 -2.83 -4.57
C ALA A 73 5.97 -3.00 -5.70
N TYR A 74 6.42 -3.00 -6.95
CA TYR A 74 5.58 -3.26 -8.12
C TYR A 74 5.00 -4.69 -8.06
N ALA A 75 5.84 -5.71 -7.86
CA ALA A 75 5.40 -7.10 -7.77
C ALA A 75 4.36 -7.31 -6.66
N LEU A 76 4.59 -6.74 -5.47
CA LEU A 76 3.63 -6.81 -4.36
C LEU A 76 2.32 -6.08 -4.67
N ALA A 77 2.37 -4.96 -5.39
CA ALA A 77 1.16 -4.27 -5.81
C ALA A 77 0.34 -5.10 -6.82
N CYS A 78 1.01 -5.78 -7.76
CA CYS A 78 0.36 -6.65 -8.75
C CYS A 78 -0.26 -7.91 -8.14
N ASP A 79 0.29 -8.45 -7.04
CA ASP A 79 -0.22 -9.70 -6.43
C ASP A 79 -1.58 -9.52 -5.71
N VAL A 80 -1.91 -8.27 -5.36
CA VAL A 80 -3.21 -7.90 -4.79
C VAL A 80 -4.25 -7.54 -5.85
N ALA A 81 -3.80 -6.95 -6.96
CA ALA A 81 -4.62 -6.41 -8.05
C ALA A 81 -5.50 -7.46 -8.75
#